data_AF-A0A8W8LDC2-F1
#
_entry.id   AF-A0A8W8LDC2-F1
#
_cell.length_a   1.000
_cell.length_b   1.000
_cell.length_c   1.000
_cell.angle_alpha   90.00
_cell.angle_beta   90.00
_cell.angle_gamma   90.00
#
_symmetry.space_group_name_H-M   'P 1'
#
loop_
_entity.id
_entity.type
_entity.pdbx_description
1 polymer ?
#
loop_
_entity_poly.entity_id
_entity_poly.type
_entity_poly.pdbx_seq_one_letter_code
_entity_poly.pdbx_strand_id
1 'polypeptide(L)'
;MAAAGPSSSKDILSEVRTFIAGTSKEKSISHESLARSALHLLQTLPVARHAVLEHLCSLFDEAVKLHILHSDDPTYEEQGESSLDVVIQDVCGVLFNFIKTNPLAWAPIISNWSLELLGHISCKYAHQCGLSSTSSLNELLQMWVTCRPTKALMEVATECFAAMVGSAPDVCVDALLEASVKYSPHFDWVVAHIGSCFPNTIITRVLMCGLKDFCHHGNKRPDMENRGDEKVPKMDSVVDILGHLASKHRQDIRGALMKLFEESMKSDSEVVKVTTVPFLLELASRSDMLLQVLSTDLIKSLNPQLLDKLHANFEPWRRRNAPEYMSLITLVVQLIMKIDFTTLEVLEFLLGIASPVNTNNFPCPEVQEVGAIIINRLIFELQRSVFHKHRDSSFDVPFLSSLVDQSTSILRQLLDSKGPRGDWLLRITAYIGLSSGEDLTSDMMVFILCNATSHVQLCRFVQLQSIVEVKLGDVLPVVVQKVTDKLRSYEVYLLLLSVWRYMKEFPPTEDPDEVNTRACELRHLETIRAIMHNNIDKMGAFYGRFFSPFSSSD
;
A
#
# COMPACT_ATOMS: atom_id res chain seq x y z
N MET A 1 44.48 17.12 16.90
CA MET A 1 45.07 17.53 18.18
C MET A 1 45.69 18.91 18.05
N ALA A 2 45.04 19.91 18.64
CA ALA A 2 45.67 21.09 19.25
C ALA A 2 44.88 21.29 20.55
N ALA A 3 45.50 21.00 21.69
CA ALA A 3 44.87 21.21 22.98
C ALA A 3 44.72 22.72 23.19
N ALA A 4 43.49 23.21 23.27
CA ALA A 4 43.23 24.56 23.75
C ALA A 4 43.81 24.67 25.16
N GLY A 5 44.78 25.57 25.35
CA GLY A 5 45.31 25.88 26.68
C GLY A 5 44.19 26.38 27.60
N PRO A 6 44.36 26.30 28.93
CA PRO A 6 43.35 26.79 29.86
C PRO A 6 43.15 28.31 29.65
N SER A 7 42.04 28.68 29.01
CA SER A 7 41.57 30.06 28.93
C SER A 7 41.45 30.63 30.34
N SER A 8 42.00 31.82 30.59
CA SER A 8 42.06 32.35 31.95
C SER A 8 40.64 32.61 32.47
N SER A 9 40.40 32.36 33.76
CA SER A 9 39.08 32.56 34.38
C SER A 9 38.54 34.00 34.19
N LYS A 10 39.43 34.97 33.99
CA LYS A 10 39.09 36.37 33.69
C LYS A 10 38.53 36.55 32.27
N ASP A 11 39.02 35.78 31.30
CA ASP A 11 38.57 35.84 29.91
C ASP A 11 37.14 35.28 29.81
N ILE A 12 36.86 34.15 30.45
CA ILE A 12 35.51 33.56 30.49
C ILE A 12 34.50 34.52 31.15
N LEU A 13 34.86 35.17 32.26
CA LEU A 13 33.99 36.16 32.91
C LEU A 13 33.72 37.39 32.02
N SER A 14 34.69 37.80 31.21
CA SER A 14 34.51 38.90 30.27
C SER A 14 33.56 38.53 29.13
N GLU A 15 33.65 37.29 28.64
CA GLU A 15 32.75 36.74 27.62
C GLU A 15 31.33 36.57 28.16
N VAL A 16 31.15 36.06 29.38
CA VAL A 16 29.82 35.98 30.03
C VAL A 16 29.17 37.35 30.16
N ARG A 17 29.93 38.38 30.57
CA ARG A 17 29.39 39.75 30.68
C ARG A 17 29.02 40.32 29.32
N THR A 18 29.81 40.03 28.30
CA THR A 18 29.55 40.46 26.92
C THR A 18 28.30 39.80 26.36
N PHE A 19 28.15 38.49 26.58
CA PHE A 19 26.97 37.73 26.19
C PHE A 19 25.69 38.20 26.89
N ILE A 20 25.73 38.43 28.20
CA ILE A 20 24.58 38.95 28.96
C ILE A 20 24.21 40.36 28.49
N ALA A 21 25.19 41.26 28.32
CA ALA A 21 24.93 42.64 27.88
C ALA A 21 24.39 42.72 26.44
N GLY A 22 24.77 41.78 25.57
CA GLY A 22 24.27 41.71 24.20
C GLY A 22 22.87 41.09 24.11
N THR A 23 22.58 40.07 24.91
CA THR A 23 21.26 39.41 24.93
C THR A 23 20.19 40.23 25.67
N SER A 24 20.58 41.05 26.66
CA SER A 24 19.67 41.96 27.38
C SER A 24 19.27 43.22 26.59
N LYS A 25 19.83 43.42 25.39
CA LYS A 25 19.69 44.63 24.56
C LYS A 25 20.14 45.93 25.24
N GLU A 26 20.90 45.85 26.35
CA GLU A 26 21.43 47.03 27.04
C GLU A 26 22.54 47.73 26.24
N LYS A 27 23.23 47.01 25.36
CA LYS A 27 24.24 47.55 24.44
C LYS A 27 24.06 46.98 23.03
N SER A 28 24.20 47.84 22.01
CA SER A 28 24.20 47.44 20.60
C SER A 28 25.53 46.72 20.25
N ILE A 29 25.58 45.41 20.47
CA ILE A 29 26.69 44.55 20.09
C ILE A 29 26.39 43.93 18.72
N SER A 30 27.38 43.85 17.83
CA SER A 30 27.19 43.24 16.50
C SER A 30 26.85 41.75 16.62
N HIS A 31 25.97 41.24 15.75
CA HIS A 31 25.56 39.83 15.74
C HIS A 31 26.76 38.86 15.64
N GLU A 32 27.77 39.21 14.86
CA GLU A 32 28.99 38.42 14.70
C GLU A 32 29.81 38.34 16.00
N SER A 33 30.01 39.47 16.68
CA SER A 33 30.74 39.49 17.96
C SER A 33 29.99 38.75 19.07
N LEU A 34 28.65 38.82 19.07
CA LEU A 34 27.83 38.14 20.06
C LEU A 34 27.81 36.62 19.81
N ALA A 35 27.71 36.18 18.55
CA ALA A 35 27.81 34.78 18.18
C ALA A 35 29.18 34.19 18.51
N ARG A 36 30.27 34.93 18.26
CA ARG A 36 31.63 34.50 18.64
C ARG A 36 31.78 34.31 20.15
N SER A 37 31.24 35.25 20.94
CA SER A 37 31.18 35.14 22.40
C SER A 37 30.36 33.93 22.85
N ALA A 38 29.19 33.72 22.25
CA ALA A 38 28.31 32.60 22.54
C ALA A 38 28.98 31.24 22.23
N LEU A 39 29.64 31.11 21.08
CA LEU A 39 30.38 29.92 20.69
C LEU A 39 31.57 29.64 21.62
N HIS A 40 32.28 30.68 22.07
CA HIS A 40 33.34 30.52 23.06
C HIS A 40 32.81 30.02 24.41
N LEU A 41 31.66 30.53 24.86
CA LEU A 41 31.00 30.05 26.09
C LEU A 41 30.47 28.62 25.94
N LEU A 42 29.96 28.25 24.78
CA LEU A 42 29.52 26.88 24.48
C LEU A 42 30.67 25.87 24.61
N GLN A 43 31.87 26.28 24.19
CA GLN A 43 33.11 25.49 24.29
C GLN A 43 33.61 25.36 25.72
N THR A 44 33.62 26.47 26.48
CA THR A 44 34.41 26.59 27.72
C THR A 44 33.59 26.44 28.99
N LEU A 45 32.27 26.68 28.95
CA LEU A 45 31.41 26.74 30.13
C LEU A 45 30.16 25.85 29.98
N PRO A 46 30.16 24.62 30.54
CA PRO A 46 29.03 23.69 30.43
C PRO A 46 27.68 24.25 30.91
N VAL A 47 27.71 25.09 31.95
CA VAL A 47 26.51 25.71 32.53
C VAL A 47 25.86 26.74 31.60
N ALA A 48 26.62 27.33 30.67
CA ALA A 48 26.12 28.32 29.72
C ALA A 48 25.50 27.70 28.46
N ARG A 49 25.64 26.38 28.24
CA ARG A 49 25.26 25.72 26.98
C ARG A 49 23.80 25.94 26.61
N HIS A 50 22.88 25.78 27.58
CA HIS A 50 21.46 25.94 27.32
C HIS A 50 21.10 27.38 26.93
N ALA A 51 21.64 28.37 27.65
CA ALA A 51 21.44 29.79 27.35
C ALA A 51 22.03 30.20 25.98
N VAL A 52 23.17 29.63 25.61
CA VAL A 52 23.77 29.84 24.28
C VAL A 52 22.90 29.23 23.19
N LEU A 53 22.45 27.98 23.35
CA LEU A 53 21.58 27.32 22.37
C LEU A 53 20.24 28.06 22.20
N GLU A 54 19.67 28.58 23.28
CA GLU A 54 18.46 29.42 23.25
C GLU A 54 18.69 30.73 22.47
N HIS A 55 19.84 31.38 22.67
CA HIS A 55 20.22 32.54 21.88
C HIS A 55 20.36 32.20 20.39
N LEU A 56 20.95 31.04 20.06
CA LEU A 56 21.04 30.57 18.69
C LEU A 56 19.65 30.29 18.09
N CYS A 57 18.67 29.79 18.87
CA CYS A 57 17.28 29.67 18.39
C CYS A 57 16.74 31.01 17.88
N SER A 58 16.94 32.09 18.65
CA SER A 58 16.50 33.43 18.27
C SER A 58 17.23 33.95 17.01
N LEU A 59 18.52 33.63 16.86
CA LEU A 59 19.31 34.01 15.69
C LEU A 59 18.77 33.35 14.42
N PHE A 60 18.54 32.03 14.46
CA PHE A 60 18.00 31.27 13.33
C PHE A 60 16.56 31.68 13.00
N ASP A 61 15.71 31.90 14.01
CA ASP A 61 14.33 32.36 13.82
C ASP A 61 14.27 33.72 13.08
N GLU A 62 15.11 34.69 13.46
CA GLU A 62 15.16 35.98 12.78
C GLU A 62 15.69 35.85 11.34
N ALA A 63 16.69 34.99 11.10
CA ALA A 63 17.20 34.75 9.76
C ALA A 63 16.14 34.10 8.84
N VAL A 64 15.37 33.14 9.35
CA VAL A 64 14.26 32.53 8.59
C VAL A 64 13.15 33.54 8.33
N LYS A 65 12.78 34.33 9.34
CA LYS A 65 11.78 35.39 9.20
C LYS A 65 12.16 36.37 8.08
N LEU A 66 13.42 36.81 8.07
CA LEU A 66 13.93 37.68 7.02
C LEU A 66 13.82 36.97 5.67
N HIS A 67 14.27 35.73 5.54
CA HIS A 67 14.18 34.99 4.27
C HIS A 67 12.75 34.91 3.73
N ILE A 68 11.77 34.59 4.58
CA ILE A 68 10.35 34.51 4.17
C ILE A 68 9.82 35.88 3.72
N LEU A 69 10.14 36.95 4.46
CA LEU A 69 9.73 38.31 4.09
C LEU A 69 10.31 38.77 2.75
N HIS A 70 11.54 38.36 2.41
CA HIS A 70 12.15 38.68 1.12
C HIS A 70 11.61 37.79 -0.03
N SER A 71 11.13 36.58 0.28
CA SER A 71 10.53 35.68 -0.73
C SER A 71 9.20 36.19 -1.28
N ASP A 72 8.50 37.06 -0.55
CA ASP A 72 7.22 37.65 -0.97
C ASP A 72 7.38 38.94 -1.82
N ASP A 73 8.61 39.46 -1.95
CA ASP A 73 8.90 40.70 -2.69
C ASP A 73 9.61 40.40 -4.03
N PRO A 74 8.91 40.48 -5.18
CA PRO A 74 9.46 40.17 -6.50
C PRO A 74 10.51 41.18 -7.00
N THR A 75 10.78 42.25 -6.23
CA THR A 75 11.75 43.30 -6.57
C THR A 75 13.11 43.12 -5.89
N TYR A 76 13.28 42.14 -5.00
CA TYR A 76 14.58 41.83 -4.38
C TYR A 76 15.41 40.91 -5.30
N GLU A 77 16.24 41.52 -6.15
CA GLU A 77 17.39 40.81 -6.75
C GLU A 77 18.32 40.30 -5.64
N GLU A 78 18.95 39.12 -5.84
CA GLU A 78 19.90 38.46 -4.93
C GLU A 78 21.06 39.39 -4.50
N GLN A 79 20.83 40.28 -3.54
CA GLN A 79 21.86 41.15 -2.97
C GLN A 79 22.67 40.40 -1.92
N GLY A 80 23.68 39.64 -2.36
CA GLY A 80 24.79 39.17 -1.52
C GLY A 80 24.43 38.26 -0.34
N GLU A 81 25.45 37.68 0.31
CA GLU A 81 25.26 36.99 1.58
C GLU A 81 24.85 37.99 2.66
N SER A 82 23.70 37.75 3.30
CA SER A 82 23.31 38.50 4.49
C SER A 82 24.39 38.34 5.56
N SER A 83 24.68 39.40 6.32
CA SER A 83 25.60 39.32 7.47
C SER A 83 25.18 38.23 8.48
N LEU A 84 23.89 37.87 8.53
CA LEU A 84 23.40 36.77 9.37
C LEU A 84 23.72 35.38 8.80
N ASP A 85 23.76 35.23 7.47
CA ASP A 85 24.09 33.94 6.82
C ASP A 85 25.54 33.54 7.15
N VAL A 86 26.48 34.49 7.11
CA VAL A 86 27.88 34.27 7.47
C VAL A 86 28.01 33.82 8.93
N VAL A 87 27.27 34.47 9.83
CA VAL A 87 27.26 34.12 11.26
C VAL A 87 26.67 32.72 11.48
N ILE A 88 25.59 32.36 10.76
CA ILE A 88 25.00 31.03 10.82
C ILE A 88 26.00 29.97 10.32
N GLN A 89 26.72 30.24 9.24
CA GLN A 89 27.73 29.34 8.72
C GLN A 89 28.87 29.10 9.72
N ASP A 90 29.35 30.16 10.38
CA ASP A 90 30.36 30.06 11.44
C ASP A 90 29.86 29.23 12.63
N VAL A 91 28.61 29.46 13.07
CA VAL A 91 27.97 28.68 14.14
C VAL A 91 27.91 27.20 13.75
N CYS A 92 27.38 26.88 12.57
CA CYS A 92 27.30 25.50 12.08
C CYS A 92 28.68 24.86 11.97
N GLY A 93 29.70 25.59 11.51
CA GLY A 93 31.08 25.13 11.45
C GLY A 93 31.63 24.69 12.82
N VAL A 94 31.34 25.44 13.88
CA VAL A 94 31.72 25.07 15.26
C VAL A 94 30.94 23.86 15.75
N LEU A 95 29.62 23.79 15.48
CA LEU A 95 28.79 22.64 15.85
C LEU A 95 29.27 21.35 15.15
N PHE A 96 29.61 21.42 13.86
CA PHE A 96 30.18 20.29 13.13
C PHE A 96 31.50 19.82 13.74
N ASN A 97 32.37 20.75 14.16
CA ASN A 97 33.63 20.39 14.81
C ASN A 97 33.40 19.67 16.15
N PHE A 98 32.38 20.06 16.92
CA PHE A 98 32.00 19.36 18.14
C PHE A 98 31.52 17.94 17.90
N ILE A 99 30.64 17.77 16.91
CA ILE A 99 30.13 16.45 16.52
C ILE A 99 31.31 15.55 16.12
N LYS A 100 32.24 16.04 15.30
CA LYS A 100 33.43 15.29 14.87
C LYS A 100 34.40 14.97 16.00
N THR A 101 34.55 15.85 16.98
CA THR A 101 35.52 15.68 18.08
C THR A 101 35.02 14.70 19.15
N ASN A 102 33.73 14.78 19.51
CA ASN A 102 33.12 13.86 20.47
C ASN A 102 31.63 13.64 20.15
N PRO A 103 31.31 12.72 19.22
CA PRO A 103 29.95 12.45 18.79
C PRO A 103 29.01 12.10 19.93
N LEU A 104 29.41 11.19 20.82
CA LEU A 104 28.56 10.65 21.89
C LEU A 104 28.10 11.72 22.88
N ALA A 105 28.90 12.77 23.11
CA ALA A 105 28.57 13.84 24.04
C ALA A 105 27.74 14.95 23.39
N TRP A 106 28.02 15.27 22.12
CA TRP A 106 27.47 16.47 21.47
C TRP A 106 26.34 16.17 20.49
N ALA A 107 26.40 15.07 19.75
CA ALA A 107 25.38 14.77 18.75
C ALA A 107 23.97 14.67 19.34
N PRO A 108 23.73 14.04 20.52
CA PRO A 108 22.39 14.03 21.14
C PRO A 108 21.85 15.42 21.50
N ILE A 109 22.70 16.28 22.04
CA ILE A 109 22.32 17.63 22.48
C ILE A 109 22.00 18.51 21.28
N ILE A 110 22.90 18.48 20.29
CA ILE A 110 22.78 19.29 19.08
C ILE A 110 21.63 18.78 18.21
N SER A 111 21.44 17.46 18.08
CA SER A 111 20.29 16.90 17.34
C SER A 111 18.98 17.35 17.98
N ASN A 112 18.81 17.19 19.30
CA ASN A 112 17.57 17.60 19.97
C ASN A 112 17.27 19.09 19.75
N TRP A 113 18.27 19.95 19.98
CA TRP A 113 18.14 21.39 19.74
C TRP A 113 17.77 21.72 18.29
N SER A 114 18.47 21.13 17.31
CA SER A 114 18.22 21.41 15.89
C SER A 114 16.83 20.95 15.44
N LEU A 115 16.36 19.79 15.92
CA LEU A 115 15.07 19.21 15.57
C LEU A 115 13.91 19.97 16.22
N GLU A 116 14.05 20.36 17.49
CA GLU A 116 13.07 21.22 18.16
C GLU A 116 12.94 22.57 17.46
N LEU A 117 14.07 23.19 17.10
CA LEU A 117 14.08 24.46 16.39
C LEU A 117 13.46 24.36 15.00
N LEU A 118 13.80 23.34 14.23
CA LEU A 118 13.18 23.06 12.92
C LEU A 118 11.66 22.85 13.06
N GLY A 119 11.21 22.13 14.08
CA GLY A 119 9.78 21.97 14.39
C GLY A 119 9.09 23.29 14.72
N HIS A 120 9.70 24.10 15.60
CA HIS A 120 9.19 25.41 15.97
C HIS A 120 9.08 26.35 14.77
N ILE A 121 10.12 26.45 13.95
CA ILE A 121 10.14 27.28 12.73
C ILE A 121 9.05 26.79 11.76
N SER A 122 8.99 25.48 11.51
CA SER A 122 8.03 24.91 10.57
C SER A 122 6.59 25.20 10.96
N CYS A 123 6.24 25.07 12.25
CA CYS A 123 4.90 25.41 12.75
C CYS A 123 4.62 26.91 12.73
N LYS A 124 5.57 27.74 13.19
CA LYS A 124 5.38 29.19 13.34
C LYS A 124 5.10 29.88 12.00
N TYR A 125 5.77 29.42 10.95
CA TYR A 125 5.70 30.02 9.62
C TYR A 125 4.84 29.23 8.62
N ALA A 126 4.21 28.13 9.04
CA ALA A 126 3.40 27.25 8.19
C ALA A 126 2.36 28.01 7.34
N HIS A 127 1.69 29.00 7.92
CA HIS A 127 0.64 29.76 7.22
C HIS A 127 1.19 30.94 6.39
N GLN A 128 2.43 31.37 6.66
CA GLN A 128 3.05 32.51 5.99
C GLN A 128 3.75 32.10 4.69
N CYS A 129 4.18 30.84 4.59
CA CYS A 129 4.83 30.31 3.39
C CYS A 129 3.88 30.05 2.19
N GLY A 130 2.71 30.69 2.12
CA GLY A 130 1.78 30.57 0.99
C GLY A 130 1.18 29.17 0.77
N LEU A 131 1.30 28.27 1.76
CA LEU A 131 0.91 26.88 1.64
C LEU A 131 -0.62 26.75 1.59
N SER A 132 -1.13 26.24 0.47
CA SER A 132 -2.48 25.70 0.43
C SER A 132 -2.55 24.45 1.31
N SER A 133 -3.69 24.18 1.94
CA SER A 133 -3.92 23.00 2.80
C SER A 133 -3.69 21.64 2.12
N THR A 134 -3.33 21.64 0.82
CA THR A 134 -3.13 20.48 -0.06
C THR A 134 -1.69 20.38 -0.59
N SER A 135 -0.75 21.17 -0.07
CA SER A 135 0.63 21.17 -0.56
C SER A 135 1.29 19.82 -0.30
N SER A 136 1.94 19.25 -1.30
CA SER A 136 2.57 17.94 -1.17
C SER A 136 3.82 18.02 -0.28
N LEU A 137 4.16 16.91 0.38
CA LEU A 137 5.36 16.82 1.23
C LEU A 137 6.66 17.20 0.49
N ASN A 138 6.72 16.94 -0.82
CA ASN A 138 7.87 17.30 -1.65
C ASN A 138 7.99 18.81 -1.86
N GLU A 139 6.87 19.51 -2.05
CA GLU A 139 6.86 20.98 -2.18
C GLU A 139 7.30 21.65 -0.87
N LEU A 140 6.82 21.16 0.26
CA LEU A 140 7.26 21.59 1.60
C LEU A 140 8.78 21.41 1.78
N LEU A 141 9.30 20.23 1.42
CA LEU A 141 10.71 19.93 1.53
C LEU A 141 11.55 20.87 0.66
N GLN A 142 11.16 21.09 -0.61
CA GLN A 142 11.91 21.98 -1.50
C GLN A 142 11.93 23.42 -0.96
N MET A 143 10.79 23.94 -0.50
CA MET A 143 10.70 25.27 0.07
C MET A 143 11.64 25.43 1.29
N TRP A 144 11.55 24.53 2.27
CA TRP A 144 12.39 24.63 3.47
C TRP A 144 13.88 24.41 3.21
N VAL A 145 14.24 23.62 2.21
CA VAL A 145 15.64 23.40 1.82
C VAL A 145 16.21 24.59 1.03
N THR A 146 15.37 25.40 0.37
CA THR A 146 15.84 26.65 -0.28
C THR A 146 16.16 27.76 0.71
N CYS A 147 15.53 27.74 1.89
CA CYS A 147 15.84 28.65 2.99
C CYS A 147 17.18 28.24 3.65
N ARG A 148 18.20 29.10 3.52
CA ARG A 148 19.58 28.78 3.95
C ARG A 148 19.71 28.44 5.44
N PRO A 149 19.08 29.18 6.38
CA PRO A 149 19.14 28.84 7.80
C PRO A 149 18.54 27.47 8.13
N THR A 150 17.39 27.11 7.54
CA THR A 150 16.76 25.80 7.77
C THR A 150 17.54 24.67 7.10
N LYS A 151 18.12 24.92 5.91
CA LYS A 151 19.06 23.99 5.29
C LYS A 151 20.28 23.73 6.17
N ALA A 152 20.89 24.78 6.73
CA ALA A 152 22.05 24.64 7.62
C ALA A 152 21.69 23.87 8.90
N LEU A 153 20.52 24.09 9.50
CA LEU A 153 20.03 23.28 10.62
C LEU A 153 19.81 21.82 10.24
N MET A 154 19.25 21.57 9.04
CA MET A 154 19.05 20.21 8.53
C MET A 154 20.37 19.46 8.33
N GLU A 155 21.38 20.13 7.80
CA GLU A 155 22.72 19.56 7.62
C GLU A 155 23.37 19.23 8.98
N VAL A 156 23.25 20.11 9.97
CA VAL A 156 23.71 19.86 11.34
C VAL A 156 23.00 18.64 11.95
N ALA A 157 21.67 18.57 11.82
CA ALA A 157 20.91 17.41 12.29
C ALA A 157 21.38 16.13 11.59
N THR A 158 21.51 16.15 10.26
CA THR A 158 21.94 15.00 9.46
C THR A 158 23.34 14.50 9.86
N GLU A 159 24.29 15.40 10.13
CA GLU A 159 25.62 15.03 10.62
C GLU A 159 25.57 14.37 12.00
N CYS A 160 24.71 14.84 12.91
CA CYS A 160 24.49 14.16 14.20
C CYS A 160 24.04 12.71 14.00
N PHE A 161 23.09 12.46 13.08
CA PHE A 161 22.67 11.11 12.73
C PHE A 161 23.80 10.29 12.12
N ALA A 162 24.56 10.85 11.17
CA ALA A 162 25.69 10.18 10.53
C ALA A 162 26.75 9.75 11.56
N ALA A 163 27.05 10.60 12.53
CA ALA A 163 28.03 10.32 13.58
C ALA A 163 27.55 9.26 14.59
N MET A 164 26.24 9.11 14.77
CA MET A 164 25.63 8.21 15.75
C MET A 164 25.12 6.88 15.17
N VAL A 165 24.89 6.78 13.86
CA VAL A 165 24.22 5.63 13.23
C VAL A 165 24.90 4.28 13.50
N GLY A 166 26.23 4.27 13.61
CA GLY A 166 27.02 3.06 13.86
C GLY A 166 27.22 2.69 15.34
N SER A 167 26.83 3.56 16.27
CA SER A 167 27.10 3.37 17.71
C SER A 167 25.83 3.36 18.55
N ALA A 168 25.07 4.45 18.55
CA ALA A 168 23.85 4.60 19.34
C ALA A 168 22.83 5.48 18.58
N PRO A 169 22.23 4.96 17.48
CA PRO A 169 21.27 5.72 16.68
C PRO A 169 20.02 6.14 17.47
N ASP A 170 19.65 5.36 18.48
CA ASP A 170 18.38 5.48 19.19
C ASP A 170 18.15 6.86 19.80
N VAL A 171 19.19 7.50 20.34
CA VAL A 171 19.04 8.80 21.02
C VAL A 171 18.63 9.91 20.05
N CYS A 172 19.26 9.98 18.86
CA CYS A 172 18.90 10.98 17.85
C CYS A 172 17.55 10.65 17.20
N VAL A 173 17.26 9.36 16.99
CA VAL A 173 15.99 8.89 16.44
C VAL A 173 14.83 9.21 17.38
N ASP A 174 14.98 8.96 18.68
CA ASP A 174 13.94 9.24 19.68
C ASP A 174 13.63 10.74 19.72
N ALA A 175 14.65 11.61 19.68
CA ALA A 175 14.45 13.05 19.57
C ALA A 175 13.69 13.46 18.28
N LEU A 176 13.98 12.81 17.15
CA LEU A 176 13.27 13.05 15.89
C LEU A 176 11.82 12.62 15.95
N LEU A 177 11.52 11.46 16.54
CA LEU A 177 10.16 10.96 16.68
C LEU A 177 9.36 11.74 17.73
N GLU A 178 10.00 12.21 18.80
CA GLU A 178 9.37 13.11 19.77
C GLU A 178 9.01 14.45 19.13
N ALA A 179 9.91 15.02 18.33
CA ALA A 179 9.63 16.21 17.54
C ALA A 179 8.53 15.96 16.51
N SER A 180 8.52 14.82 15.82
CA SER A 180 7.46 14.51 14.85
C SER A 180 6.09 14.40 15.54
N VAL A 181 6.00 13.74 16.69
CA VAL A 181 4.75 13.67 17.46
C VAL A 181 4.25 15.05 17.89
N LYS A 182 5.16 16.00 18.16
CA LYS A 182 4.83 17.35 18.64
C LYS A 182 4.48 18.33 17.52
N TYR A 183 5.14 18.24 16.37
CA TYR A 183 5.08 19.26 15.32
C TYR A 183 4.51 18.77 13.97
N SER A 184 4.08 17.50 13.87
CA SER A 184 3.33 17.02 12.69
C SER A 184 2.04 17.83 12.48
N PRO A 185 1.61 18.08 11.24
CA PRO A 185 2.21 17.62 9.98
C PRO A 185 3.34 18.54 9.46
N HIS A 186 3.56 19.70 10.07
CA HIS A 186 4.49 20.71 9.55
C HIS A 186 5.96 20.29 9.63
N PHE A 187 6.29 19.26 10.41
CA PHE A 187 7.64 18.73 10.57
C PHE A 187 7.95 17.51 9.70
N ASP A 188 6.97 16.95 9.01
CA ASP A 188 7.10 15.66 8.30
C ASP A 188 8.19 15.69 7.23
N TRP A 189 8.45 16.86 6.64
CA TRP A 189 9.50 17.06 5.65
C TRP A 189 10.91 16.81 6.24
N VAL A 190 11.11 17.08 7.54
CA VAL A 190 12.36 16.80 8.25
C VAL A 190 12.56 15.30 8.37
N VAL A 191 11.51 14.58 8.78
CA VAL A 191 11.53 13.11 8.90
C VAL A 191 11.76 12.47 7.53
N ALA A 192 11.12 12.99 6.48
CA ALA A 192 11.31 12.51 5.11
C ALA A 192 12.73 12.77 4.57
N HIS A 193 13.32 13.93 4.87
CA HIS A 193 14.70 14.24 4.48
C HIS A 193 15.70 13.33 5.19
N ILE A 194 15.65 13.26 6.52
CA ILE A 194 16.55 12.40 7.32
C ILE A 194 16.31 10.92 6.98
N GLY A 195 15.06 10.53 6.74
CA GLY A 195 14.69 9.20 6.27
C GLY A 195 15.26 8.84 4.90
N SER A 196 15.45 9.82 4.01
CA SER A 196 16.13 9.60 2.73
C SER A 196 17.64 9.38 2.91
N CYS A 197 18.24 9.99 3.93
CA CYS A 197 19.66 9.80 4.26
C CYS A 197 19.91 8.48 5.02
N PHE A 198 18.96 8.04 5.87
CA PHE A 198 19.09 6.86 6.74
C PHE A 198 17.86 5.94 6.66
N PRO A 199 17.51 5.40 5.48
CA PRO A 199 16.23 4.74 5.22
C PRO A 199 15.98 3.53 6.14
N ASN A 200 16.97 2.64 6.30
CA ASN A 200 16.81 1.42 7.10
C ASN A 200 16.41 1.69 8.56
N THR A 201 17.04 2.69 9.19
CA THR A 201 16.79 3.06 10.57
C THR A 201 15.47 3.81 10.72
N ILE A 202 15.26 4.84 9.89
CA ILE A 202 14.12 5.75 10.04
C ILE A 202 12.81 5.07 9.63
N ILE A 203 12.77 4.34 8.51
CA ILE A 203 11.54 3.66 8.05
C ILE A 203 11.03 2.70 9.14
N THR A 204 11.91 1.87 9.68
CA THR A 204 11.55 0.91 10.74
C THR A 204 11.01 1.64 11.97
N ARG A 205 11.64 2.74 12.36
CA ARG A 205 11.29 3.51 13.56
C ARG A 205 9.99 4.31 13.39
N VAL A 206 9.73 4.87 12.22
CA VAL A 206 8.46 5.51 11.85
C VAL A 206 7.31 4.50 11.89
N LEU A 207 7.50 3.30 11.32
CA LEU A 207 6.51 2.23 11.37
C LEU A 207 6.22 1.79 12.81
N MET A 208 7.25 1.59 13.64
CA MET A 208 7.09 1.23 15.05
C MET A 208 6.40 2.33 15.86
N CYS A 209 6.72 3.60 15.59
CA CYS A 209 6.05 4.74 16.20
C CYS A 209 4.56 4.77 15.82
N GLY A 210 4.25 4.63 14.53
CA GLY A 210 2.88 4.55 14.03
C GLY A 210 2.09 3.39 14.62
N LEU A 211 2.69 2.20 14.72
CA LEU A 211 2.08 1.03 15.34
C LEU A 211 1.84 1.24 16.83
N LYS A 212 2.81 1.82 17.55
CA LYS A 212 2.65 2.15 18.97
C LYS A 212 1.47 3.09 19.15
N ASP A 213 1.39 4.17 18.37
CA ASP A 213 0.26 5.09 18.44
C ASP A 213 -1.07 4.40 18.10
N PHE A 214 -1.10 3.57 17.06
CA PHE A 214 -2.28 2.78 16.69
C PHE A 214 -2.76 1.88 17.84
N CYS A 215 -1.86 1.20 18.55
CA CYS A 215 -2.18 0.41 19.74
C CYS A 215 -2.81 1.24 20.87
N HIS A 216 -2.35 2.48 21.10
CA HIS A 216 -2.88 3.34 22.17
C HIS A 216 -4.24 3.95 21.80
N HIS A 217 -4.51 4.14 20.51
CA HIS A 217 -5.76 4.72 20.02
C HIS A 217 -6.86 3.68 19.78
N GLY A 218 -6.52 2.45 19.40
CA GLY A 218 -7.49 1.36 19.18
C GLY A 218 -8.27 0.93 20.43
N ASN A 219 -7.85 1.36 21.63
CA ASN A 219 -8.52 1.04 22.90
C ASN A 219 -9.46 2.14 23.42
N LYS A 220 -9.64 3.26 22.69
CA LYS A 220 -10.53 4.35 23.12
C LYS A 220 -11.90 4.20 22.48
N ARG A 221 -12.90 3.86 23.29
CA ARG A 221 -14.32 3.89 22.90
C ARG A 221 -14.73 5.31 22.46
N PRO A 222 -15.60 5.45 21.44
CA PRO A 222 -16.03 6.75 20.91
C PRO A 222 -16.93 7.58 21.85
N ASP A 223 -17.29 7.11 23.06
CA ASP A 223 -18.29 7.77 23.92
C ASP A 223 -17.78 8.94 24.80
N MET A 224 -16.61 9.54 24.50
CA MET A 224 -16.18 10.79 25.15
C MET A 224 -15.53 11.76 24.16
N GLU A 225 -16.25 12.07 23.08
CA GLU A 225 -16.01 13.26 22.27
C GLU A 225 -16.60 14.49 22.97
N ASN A 226 -15.85 15.05 23.93
CA ASN A 226 -16.02 16.45 24.35
C ASN A 226 -14.78 16.97 25.07
N ARG A 227 -13.65 16.94 24.36
CA ARG A 227 -12.57 17.93 24.52
C ARG A 227 -12.04 18.24 23.13
N GLY A 228 -12.27 19.47 22.68
CA GLY A 228 -11.81 19.99 21.40
C GLY A 228 -10.29 20.17 21.36
N ASP A 229 -9.57 19.06 21.33
CA ASP A 229 -8.22 19.01 20.79
C ASP A 229 -8.32 18.33 19.42
N GLU A 230 -7.92 19.06 18.38
CA GLU A 230 -7.66 18.56 17.02
C GLU A 230 -6.99 17.19 17.07
N LYS A 231 -7.78 16.13 16.86
CA LYS A 231 -7.26 14.76 16.84
C LYS A 231 -7.59 14.14 15.50
N VAL A 232 -6.49 13.65 14.89
CA VAL A 232 -6.31 12.91 13.63
C VAL A 232 -5.69 13.84 12.56
N PRO A 233 -4.47 13.55 12.01
CA PRO A 233 -4.02 12.22 11.59
C PRO A 233 -2.50 11.92 11.70
N LYS A 234 -2.05 11.21 12.74
CA LYS A 234 -0.69 10.63 12.73
C LYS A 234 -0.51 9.57 11.63
N MET A 235 -1.60 8.91 11.23
CA MET A 235 -1.55 7.90 10.17
C MET A 235 -1.30 8.52 8.79
N ASP A 236 -1.92 9.66 8.49
CA ASP A 236 -1.69 10.35 7.21
C ASP A 236 -0.25 10.85 7.12
N SER A 237 0.31 11.38 8.22
CA SER A 237 1.75 11.71 8.31
C SER A 237 2.66 10.51 8.03
N VAL A 238 2.39 9.34 8.65
CA VAL A 238 3.15 8.11 8.38
C VAL A 238 3.05 7.71 6.91
N VAL A 239 1.84 7.77 6.34
CA VAL A 239 1.59 7.44 4.93
C VAL A 239 2.30 8.41 3.99
N ASP A 240 2.28 9.71 4.27
CA ASP A 240 2.92 10.76 3.47
C ASP A 240 4.45 10.62 3.51
N ILE A 241 5.03 10.39 4.69
CA ILE A 241 6.47 10.16 4.86
C ILE A 241 6.90 8.91 4.09
N LEU A 242 6.21 7.78 4.27
CA LEU A 242 6.53 6.54 3.56
C LEU A 242 6.29 6.67 2.05
N GLY A 243 5.25 7.39 1.64
CA GLY A 243 4.95 7.71 0.25
C GLY A 243 6.04 8.56 -0.42
N HIS A 244 6.66 9.49 0.31
CA HIS A 244 7.82 10.23 -0.19
C HIS A 244 9.05 9.32 -0.35
N LEU A 245 9.36 8.53 0.69
CA LEU A 245 10.50 7.62 0.71
C LEU A 245 10.39 6.50 -0.33
N ALA A 246 9.17 6.09 -0.68
CA ALA A 246 8.84 5.10 -1.70
C ALA A 246 9.53 5.30 -3.04
N SER A 247 9.72 6.56 -3.43
CA SER A 247 10.31 6.93 -4.72
C SER A 247 11.75 6.42 -4.89
N LYS A 248 12.53 6.38 -3.80
CA LYS A 248 13.95 6.00 -3.80
C LYS A 248 14.25 4.72 -3.00
N HIS A 249 13.43 4.43 -1.98
CA HIS A 249 13.72 3.42 -0.95
C HIS A 249 12.64 2.33 -0.88
N ARG A 250 12.03 1.97 -2.02
CA ARG A 250 10.96 0.95 -2.09
C ARG A 250 11.35 -0.39 -1.45
N GLN A 251 12.59 -0.84 -1.69
CA GLN A 251 13.07 -2.12 -1.15
C GLN A 251 13.28 -2.08 0.37
N ASP A 252 13.76 -0.94 0.90
CA ASP A 252 13.93 -0.75 2.33
C ASP A 252 12.56 -0.74 3.04
N ILE A 253 11.55 -0.08 2.45
CA ILE A 253 10.15 -0.09 2.94
C ILE A 253 9.58 -1.50 2.94
N ARG A 254 9.74 -2.23 1.83
CA ARG A 254 9.35 -3.63 1.74
C ARG A 254 9.98 -4.47 2.85
N GLY A 255 11.30 -4.38 3.02
CA GLY A 255 12.02 -5.12 4.05
C GLY A 255 11.51 -4.78 5.45
N ALA A 256 11.27 -3.50 5.73
CA ALA A 256 10.77 -3.05 7.03
C ALA A 256 9.34 -3.52 7.32
N LEU A 257 8.42 -3.47 6.34
CA LEU A 257 7.04 -3.97 6.51
C LEU A 257 7.01 -5.49 6.78
N MET A 258 7.79 -6.26 6.02
CA MET A 258 7.89 -7.71 6.23
C MET A 258 8.53 -8.03 7.58
N LYS A 259 9.59 -7.31 7.96
CA LYS A 259 10.23 -7.46 9.28
C LYS A 259 9.25 -7.14 10.42
N LEU A 260 8.47 -6.07 10.30
CA LEU A 260 7.46 -5.70 11.29
C LEU A 260 6.42 -6.82 11.48
N PHE A 261 5.93 -7.39 10.38
CA PHE A 261 4.99 -8.51 10.41
C PHE A 261 5.61 -9.79 11.02
N GLU A 262 6.85 -10.14 10.66
CA GLU A 262 7.53 -11.30 11.23
C GLU A 262 7.85 -11.13 12.72
N GLU A 263 8.26 -9.93 13.13
CA GLU A 263 8.52 -9.60 14.53
C GLU A 263 7.23 -9.59 15.36
N SER A 264 6.11 -9.12 14.81
CA SER A 264 4.83 -9.16 15.51
C SER A 264 4.39 -10.59 15.81
N MET A 265 4.65 -11.53 14.89
CA MET A 265 4.33 -12.95 15.09
C MET A 265 5.19 -13.60 16.19
N LYS A 266 6.40 -13.07 16.45
CA LYS A 266 7.32 -13.54 17.49
C LYS A 266 7.20 -12.79 18.81
N SER A 267 6.49 -11.67 18.85
CA SER A 267 6.37 -10.82 20.04
C SER A 267 5.75 -11.58 21.23
N ASP A 268 6.03 -11.16 22.46
CA ASP A 268 5.30 -11.66 23.63
C ASP A 268 4.03 -10.85 23.92
N SER A 269 3.89 -9.67 23.33
CA SER A 269 2.74 -8.78 23.54
C SER A 269 1.53 -9.20 22.69
N GLU A 270 0.43 -9.59 23.35
CA GLU A 270 -0.86 -9.89 22.69
C GLU A 270 -1.37 -8.67 21.90
N VAL A 271 -1.17 -7.44 22.42
CA VAL A 271 -1.60 -6.21 21.74
C VAL A 271 -0.89 -6.07 20.40
N VAL A 272 0.44 -6.19 20.38
CA VAL A 272 1.23 -6.06 19.14
C VAL A 272 0.87 -7.14 18.12
N LYS A 273 0.68 -8.40 18.56
CA LYS A 273 0.28 -9.51 17.67
C LYS A 273 -0.99 -9.22 16.89
N VAL A 274 -1.94 -8.58 17.56
CA VAL A 274 -3.31 -8.43 17.06
C VAL A 274 -3.54 -7.09 16.37
N THR A 275 -2.76 -6.06 16.69
CA THR A 275 -2.89 -4.74 16.05
C THR A 275 -2.03 -4.57 14.81
N THR A 276 -0.96 -5.36 14.66
CA THR A 276 -0.02 -5.19 13.53
C THR A 276 -0.67 -5.43 12.17
N VAL A 277 -1.49 -6.48 12.03
CA VAL A 277 -2.17 -6.76 10.75
C VAL A 277 -3.17 -5.66 10.38
N PRO A 278 -4.08 -5.22 11.28
CA PRO A 278 -4.94 -4.06 11.04
C PRO A 278 -4.17 -2.79 10.69
N PHE A 279 -3.06 -2.52 11.39
CA PHE A 279 -2.20 -1.38 11.10
C PHE A 279 -1.63 -1.43 9.68
N LEU A 280 -1.10 -2.58 9.26
CA LEU A 280 -0.57 -2.76 7.89
C LEU A 280 -1.65 -2.61 6.82
N LEU A 281 -2.85 -3.14 7.07
CA LEU A 281 -3.98 -3.02 6.14
C LEU A 281 -4.50 -1.57 6.06
N GLU A 282 -4.48 -0.83 7.15
CA GLU A 282 -4.84 0.59 7.17
C GLU A 282 -3.80 1.45 6.42
N LEU A 283 -2.50 1.13 6.52
CA LEU A 283 -1.48 1.76 5.68
C LEU A 283 -1.71 1.47 4.19
N ALA A 284 -2.06 0.23 3.86
CA ALA A 284 -2.36 -0.17 2.48
C ALA A 284 -3.60 0.53 1.91
N SER A 285 -4.59 0.85 2.76
CA SER A 285 -5.84 1.46 2.30
C SER A 285 -5.67 2.92 1.86
N ARG A 286 -4.65 3.59 2.41
CA ARG A 286 -4.32 5.01 2.19
C ARG A 286 -3.20 5.22 1.16
N SER A 287 -2.48 4.18 0.74
CA SER A 287 -1.40 4.29 -0.24
C SER A 287 -1.33 3.09 -1.18
N ASP A 288 -1.57 3.33 -2.47
CA ASP A 288 -1.52 2.30 -3.52
C ASP A 288 -0.13 1.67 -3.65
N MET A 289 0.93 2.45 -3.40
CA MET A 289 2.30 1.93 -3.38
C MET A 289 2.53 0.97 -2.21
N LEU A 290 2.02 1.30 -1.02
CA LEU A 290 2.12 0.39 0.14
C LEU A 290 1.25 -0.85 -0.06
N LEU A 291 0.07 -0.71 -0.67
CA LEU A 291 -0.76 -1.84 -1.09
C LEU A 291 0.01 -2.74 -2.06
N GLN A 292 0.75 -2.18 -3.01
CA GLN A 292 1.58 -2.95 -3.94
C GLN A 292 2.69 -3.74 -3.25
N VAL A 293 3.41 -3.10 -2.34
CA VAL A 293 4.45 -3.77 -1.56
C VAL A 293 3.86 -4.89 -0.70
N LEU A 294 2.75 -4.64 -0.01
CA LEU A 294 2.14 -5.63 0.87
C LEU A 294 1.56 -6.81 0.08
N SER A 295 0.79 -6.57 -0.97
CA SER A 295 0.16 -7.65 -1.75
C SER A 295 1.16 -8.54 -2.48
N THR A 296 2.27 -8.02 -3.00
CA THR A 296 3.25 -8.85 -3.70
C THR A 296 4.03 -9.78 -2.76
N ASP A 297 4.32 -9.33 -1.54
CA ASP A 297 5.33 -9.97 -0.69
C ASP A 297 4.77 -10.67 0.50
N LEU A 298 3.75 -10.06 1.11
CA LEU A 298 3.01 -10.68 2.18
C LEU A 298 2.35 -11.95 1.64
N ILE A 299 1.68 -11.89 0.49
CA ILE A 299 1.02 -13.07 -0.11
C ILE A 299 2.00 -14.22 -0.35
N LYS A 300 3.21 -13.91 -0.86
CA LYS A 300 4.26 -14.93 -1.06
C LYS A 300 4.79 -15.52 0.24
N SER A 301 4.77 -14.76 1.33
CA SER A 301 5.19 -15.22 2.65
C SER A 301 4.12 -16.03 3.40
N LEU A 302 2.83 -15.82 3.07
CA LEU A 302 1.69 -16.45 3.73
C LEU A 302 1.54 -17.91 3.31
N ASN A 303 2.28 -18.80 3.98
CA ASN A 303 2.08 -20.23 3.86
C ASN A 303 1.00 -20.73 4.85
N PRO A 304 0.44 -21.95 4.65
CA PRO A 304 -0.59 -22.52 5.52
C PRO A 304 -0.22 -22.52 7.02
N GLN A 305 1.02 -22.86 7.36
CA GLN A 305 1.47 -22.89 8.76
C GLN A 305 1.48 -21.51 9.42
N LEU A 306 1.81 -20.47 8.65
CA LEU A 306 1.79 -19.10 9.13
C LEU A 306 0.35 -18.60 9.30
N LEU A 307 -0.56 -18.98 8.40
CA LEU A 307 -1.99 -18.67 8.51
C LEU A 307 -2.61 -19.33 9.75
N ASP A 308 -2.26 -20.58 10.04
CA ASP A 308 -2.72 -21.28 11.25
C ASP A 308 -2.20 -20.60 12.52
N LYS A 309 -0.93 -20.17 12.52
CA LYS A 309 -0.37 -19.38 13.63
C LYS A 309 -1.06 -18.03 13.78
N LEU A 310 -1.37 -17.37 12.67
CA LEU A 310 -2.07 -16.09 12.66
C LEU A 310 -3.48 -16.27 13.24
N HIS A 311 -4.21 -17.29 12.80
CA HIS A 311 -5.52 -17.64 13.33
C HIS A 311 -5.47 -17.89 14.84
N ALA A 312 -4.53 -18.72 15.31
CA ALA A 312 -4.38 -19.01 16.74
C ALA A 312 -4.12 -17.74 17.58
N ASN A 313 -3.32 -16.80 17.06
CA ASN A 313 -3.03 -15.52 17.72
C ASN A 313 -4.24 -14.56 17.69
N PHE A 314 -5.01 -14.54 16.61
CA PHE A 314 -6.14 -13.63 16.43
C PHE A 314 -7.44 -14.11 17.08
N GLU A 315 -7.60 -15.41 17.29
CA GLU A 315 -8.84 -16.02 17.75
C GLU A 315 -9.39 -15.45 19.07
N PRO A 316 -8.57 -15.22 20.11
CA PRO A 316 -9.05 -14.62 21.36
C PRO A 316 -9.58 -13.20 21.16
N TRP A 317 -8.94 -12.41 20.29
CA TRP A 317 -9.36 -11.05 19.98
C TRP A 317 -10.62 -11.03 19.12
N ARG A 318 -10.70 -11.90 18.11
CA ARG A 318 -11.89 -12.06 17.25
C ARG A 318 -13.15 -12.26 18.09
N ARG A 319 -13.08 -13.13 19.10
CA ARG A 319 -14.21 -13.41 20.01
C ARG A 319 -14.63 -12.21 20.86
N ARG A 320 -13.69 -11.31 21.20
CA ARG A 320 -13.98 -10.10 21.98
C ARG A 320 -14.49 -8.95 21.11
N ASN A 321 -14.03 -8.86 19.86
CA ASN A 321 -14.24 -7.72 18.96
C ASN A 321 -14.83 -8.15 17.60
N ALA A 322 -15.94 -8.90 17.64
CA ALA A 322 -16.63 -9.37 16.44
C ALA A 322 -16.99 -8.29 15.39
N PRO A 323 -17.49 -7.08 15.74
CA PRO A 323 -17.81 -6.07 14.73
C PRO A 323 -16.57 -5.50 14.03
N GLU A 324 -15.49 -5.27 14.77
CA GLU A 324 -14.21 -4.79 14.24
C GLU A 324 -13.57 -5.83 13.31
N TYR A 325 -13.70 -7.11 13.66
CA TYR A 325 -13.26 -8.21 12.80
C TYR A 325 -14.00 -8.23 11.46
N MET A 326 -15.32 -7.99 11.44
CA MET A 326 -16.08 -7.90 10.18
C MET A 326 -15.72 -6.66 9.36
N SER A 327 -15.40 -5.55 10.03
CA SER A 327 -14.85 -4.36 9.37
C SER A 327 -13.51 -4.67 8.70
N LEU A 328 -12.63 -5.42 9.39
CA LEU A 328 -11.34 -5.85 8.86
C LEU A 328 -11.49 -6.76 7.63
N ILE A 329 -12.43 -7.73 7.65
CA ILE A 329 -12.73 -8.56 6.47
C ILE A 329 -13.20 -7.67 5.31
N THR A 330 -14.05 -6.69 5.59
CA THR A 330 -14.55 -5.76 4.57
C THR A 330 -13.40 -4.93 3.98
N LEU A 331 -12.48 -4.45 4.82
CA LEU A 331 -11.28 -3.74 4.40
C LEU A 331 -10.40 -4.62 3.50
N VAL A 332 -10.13 -5.87 3.87
CA VAL A 332 -9.36 -6.82 3.05
C VAL A 332 -10.00 -6.99 1.66
N VAL A 333 -11.33 -7.16 1.59
CA VAL A 333 -12.04 -7.28 0.31
C VAL A 333 -11.91 -6.01 -0.53
N GLN A 334 -12.06 -4.83 0.08
CA GLN A 334 -11.88 -3.55 -0.61
C GLN A 334 -10.46 -3.36 -1.12
N LEU A 335 -9.45 -3.76 -0.35
CA LEU A 335 -8.05 -3.74 -0.78
C LEU A 335 -7.83 -4.67 -1.97
N ILE A 336 -8.35 -5.90 -1.93
CA ILE A 336 -8.25 -6.85 -3.05
C ILE A 336 -8.87 -6.26 -4.33
N MET A 337 -10.02 -5.59 -4.22
CA MET A 337 -10.66 -4.95 -5.37
C MET A 337 -9.83 -3.83 -6.02
N LYS A 338 -8.96 -3.17 -5.24
CA LYS A 338 -8.05 -2.11 -5.74
C LYS A 338 -6.79 -2.64 -6.41
N ILE A 339 -6.44 -3.93 -6.22
CA ILE A 339 -5.22 -4.51 -6.79
C ILE A 339 -5.34 -4.60 -8.31
N ASP A 340 -4.34 -4.12 -9.03
CA ASP A 340 -4.23 -4.16 -10.49
C ASP A 340 -3.00 -4.93 -11.03
N PHE A 341 -2.15 -5.45 -10.14
CA PHE A 341 -0.99 -6.31 -10.46
C PHE A 341 -1.06 -7.62 -9.66
N THR A 342 -0.44 -8.70 -10.15
CA THR A 342 -0.43 -10.02 -9.46
C THR A 342 -1.83 -10.55 -9.09
N THR A 343 -2.89 -10.11 -9.75
CA THR A 343 -4.28 -10.40 -9.36
C THR A 343 -4.64 -11.87 -9.48
N LEU A 344 -4.11 -12.60 -10.47
CA LEU A 344 -4.26 -14.05 -10.52
C LEU A 344 -3.51 -14.76 -9.40
N GLU A 345 -2.32 -14.31 -9.00
CA GLU A 345 -1.61 -14.89 -7.85
C GLU A 345 -2.44 -14.71 -6.57
N VAL A 346 -3.06 -13.54 -6.38
CA VAL A 346 -3.97 -13.28 -5.26
C VAL A 346 -5.20 -14.17 -5.32
N LEU A 347 -5.82 -14.32 -6.50
CA LEU A 347 -6.99 -15.17 -6.70
C LEU A 347 -6.66 -16.65 -6.44
N GLU A 348 -5.56 -17.15 -6.98
CA GLU A 348 -5.08 -18.51 -6.79
C GLU A 348 -4.76 -18.79 -5.32
N PHE A 349 -4.15 -17.83 -4.64
CA PHE A 349 -3.90 -17.89 -3.21
C PHE A 349 -5.20 -17.99 -2.40
N LEU A 350 -6.19 -17.11 -2.65
CA LEU A 350 -7.48 -17.15 -1.96
C LEU A 350 -8.22 -18.46 -2.20
N LEU A 351 -8.25 -18.93 -3.46
CA LEU A 351 -8.87 -20.20 -3.81
C LEU A 351 -8.12 -21.39 -3.19
N GLY A 352 -6.79 -21.30 -3.11
CA GLY A 352 -5.93 -22.31 -2.49
C GLY A 352 -6.12 -22.42 -0.98
N ILE A 353 -6.41 -21.31 -0.29
CA ILE A 353 -6.79 -21.32 1.12
C ILE A 353 -8.19 -21.89 1.32
N ALA A 354 -9.17 -21.40 0.56
CA ALA A 354 -10.57 -21.70 0.78
C ALA A 354 -10.99 -23.11 0.33
N SER A 355 -10.36 -23.63 -0.74
CA SER A 355 -10.64 -24.96 -1.28
C SER A 355 -9.36 -25.55 -1.86
N PRO A 356 -8.51 -26.16 -1.01
CA PRO A 356 -7.21 -26.66 -1.42
C PRO A 356 -7.35 -27.94 -2.23
N VAL A 357 -6.58 -28.06 -3.32
CA VAL A 357 -6.82 -29.07 -4.35
C VAL A 357 -5.99 -30.35 -4.14
N ASN A 358 -4.73 -30.30 -3.68
CA ASN A 358 -3.86 -31.51 -3.59
C ASN A 358 -2.54 -31.36 -2.76
N THR A 359 -2.46 -30.50 -1.75
CA THR A 359 -1.20 -30.26 -1.00
C THR A 359 -1.23 -30.84 0.42
N ASN A 360 -0.25 -31.66 0.80
CA ASN A 360 -0.09 -32.21 2.17
C ASN A 360 0.02 -31.17 3.31
N ASN A 361 0.04 -29.88 2.97
CA ASN A 361 0.14 -28.76 3.90
C ASN A 361 -1.14 -27.92 3.77
N PHE A 362 -2.25 -28.42 4.33
CA PHE A 362 -3.53 -27.71 4.32
C PHE A 362 -3.63 -26.77 5.53
N PRO A 363 -4.19 -25.56 5.38
CA PRO A 363 -4.52 -24.73 6.54
C PRO A 363 -5.63 -25.39 7.36
N CYS A 364 -5.77 -25.03 8.62
CA CYS A 364 -6.80 -25.58 9.49
C CYS A 364 -8.22 -25.23 8.98
N PRO A 365 -9.26 -26.02 9.32
CA PRO A 365 -10.62 -25.83 8.80
C PRO A 365 -11.17 -24.41 9.04
N GLU A 366 -10.83 -23.79 10.17
CA GLU A 366 -11.25 -22.44 10.52
C GLU A 366 -10.64 -21.39 9.59
N VAL A 367 -9.38 -21.57 9.16
CA VAL A 367 -8.74 -20.71 8.17
C VAL A 367 -9.38 -20.90 6.79
N GLN A 368 -9.73 -22.13 6.43
CA GLN A 368 -10.45 -22.42 5.17
C GLN A 368 -11.83 -21.74 5.15
N GLU A 369 -12.55 -21.78 6.27
CA GLU A 369 -13.85 -21.10 6.43
C GLU A 369 -13.70 -19.58 6.26
N VAL A 370 -12.70 -18.96 6.90
CA VAL A 370 -12.43 -17.53 6.73
C VAL A 370 -12.05 -17.19 5.28
N GLY A 371 -11.24 -18.03 4.63
CA GLY A 371 -10.94 -17.89 3.19
C GLY A 371 -12.20 -17.94 2.33
N ALA A 372 -13.11 -18.87 2.62
CA ALA A 372 -14.40 -18.98 1.95
C ALA A 372 -15.29 -17.74 2.19
N ILE A 373 -15.28 -17.17 3.41
CA ILE A 373 -16.00 -15.92 3.71
C ILE A 373 -15.44 -14.77 2.89
N ILE A 374 -14.11 -14.62 2.81
CA ILE A 374 -13.45 -13.55 2.06
C ILE A 374 -13.80 -13.65 0.57
N ILE A 375 -13.70 -14.84 -0.04
CA ILE A 375 -14.00 -14.98 -1.48
C ILE A 375 -15.49 -14.78 -1.80
N ASN A 376 -16.39 -15.26 -0.94
CA ASN A 376 -17.82 -15.03 -1.12
C ASN A 376 -18.16 -13.54 -1.01
N ARG A 377 -17.52 -12.82 -0.07
CA ARG A 377 -17.71 -11.38 0.09
C ARG A 377 -17.10 -10.60 -1.09
N LEU A 378 -15.94 -11.03 -1.59
CA LEU A 378 -15.34 -10.49 -2.82
C LEU A 378 -16.30 -10.64 -4.01
N ILE A 379 -16.84 -11.84 -4.23
CA ILE A 379 -17.83 -12.11 -5.28
C ILE A 379 -19.05 -11.20 -5.14
N PHE A 380 -19.56 -11.03 -3.92
CA PHE A 380 -20.69 -10.13 -3.66
C PHE A 380 -20.37 -8.66 -3.99
N GLU A 381 -19.21 -8.15 -3.60
CA GLU A 381 -18.80 -6.77 -3.91
C GLU A 381 -18.49 -6.58 -5.41
N LEU A 382 -17.93 -7.58 -6.08
CA LEU A 382 -17.76 -7.59 -7.54
C LEU A 382 -19.11 -7.57 -8.25
N GLN A 383 -20.07 -8.40 -7.81
CA GLN A 383 -21.44 -8.38 -8.33
C GLN A 383 -22.04 -6.98 -8.18
N ARG A 384 -21.97 -6.41 -6.96
CA ARG A 384 -22.49 -5.07 -6.69
C ARG A 384 -21.87 -4.04 -7.64
N SER A 385 -20.56 -4.10 -7.85
CA SER A 385 -19.84 -3.15 -8.72
C SER A 385 -20.20 -3.31 -10.20
N VAL A 386 -20.35 -4.55 -10.69
CA VAL A 386 -20.63 -4.84 -12.11
C VAL A 386 -22.08 -4.56 -12.48
N PHE A 387 -23.04 -4.86 -11.59
CA PHE A 387 -24.47 -4.70 -11.85
C PHE A 387 -25.00 -3.31 -11.47
N HIS A 388 -24.42 -2.61 -10.50
CA HIS A 388 -24.81 -1.22 -10.17
C HIS A 388 -24.00 -0.14 -10.92
N LYS A 389 -23.16 -0.50 -11.90
CA LYS A 389 -22.59 0.47 -12.86
C LYS A 389 -23.75 1.22 -13.53
N HIS A 390 -23.93 2.50 -13.20
CA HIS A 390 -24.74 3.41 -14.02
C HIS A 390 -24.08 3.53 -15.40
N ARG A 391 -24.88 3.63 -16.46
CA ARG A 391 -24.42 3.63 -17.87
C ARG A 391 -23.33 4.68 -18.19
N ASP A 392 -23.14 5.68 -17.35
CA ASP A 392 -22.23 6.82 -17.59
C ASP A 392 -20.99 6.88 -16.69
N SER A 393 -20.77 5.93 -15.77
CA SER A 393 -19.57 5.94 -14.91
C SER A 393 -18.60 4.80 -15.22
N SER A 394 -17.42 5.17 -15.73
CA SER A 394 -16.27 4.28 -15.95
C SER A 394 -15.59 3.88 -14.64
N PHE A 395 -16.35 3.37 -13.66
CA PHE A 395 -15.76 2.75 -12.47
C PHE A 395 -15.25 1.37 -12.84
N ASP A 396 -14.08 1.31 -13.47
CA ASP A 396 -13.39 0.05 -13.71
C ASP A 396 -12.83 -0.45 -12.38
N VAL A 397 -13.22 -1.66 -12.02
CA VAL A 397 -12.67 -2.36 -10.86
C VAL A 397 -11.29 -2.85 -11.29
N PRO A 398 -10.18 -2.31 -10.73
CA PRO A 398 -8.82 -2.64 -11.20
C PRO A 398 -8.51 -4.15 -11.11
N PHE A 399 -9.12 -4.82 -10.13
CA PHE A 399 -9.04 -6.27 -9.99
C PHE A 399 -9.60 -7.03 -11.18
N LEU A 400 -10.72 -6.59 -11.76
CA LEU A 400 -11.32 -7.26 -12.92
C LEU A 400 -10.57 -6.93 -14.21
N SER A 401 -10.16 -5.67 -14.39
CA SER A 401 -9.46 -5.24 -15.61
C SER A 401 -8.12 -5.95 -15.79
N SER A 402 -7.39 -6.17 -14.71
CA SER A 402 -6.11 -6.90 -14.76
C SER A 402 -6.26 -8.40 -15.03
N LEU A 403 -7.41 -9.00 -14.73
CA LEU A 403 -7.67 -10.42 -14.99
C LEU A 403 -8.08 -10.72 -16.44
N VAL A 404 -8.39 -9.70 -17.25
CA VAL A 404 -8.80 -9.85 -18.65
C VAL A 404 -7.74 -10.60 -19.47
N ASP A 405 -6.48 -10.18 -19.35
CA ASP A 405 -5.35 -10.79 -20.07
C ASP A 405 -5.08 -12.25 -19.67
N GLN A 406 -5.53 -12.63 -18.47
CA GLN A 406 -5.33 -13.95 -17.88
C GLN A 406 -6.60 -14.82 -17.88
N SER A 407 -7.66 -14.35 -18.54
CA SER A 407 -8.96 -15.03 -18.66
C SER A 407 -8.85 -16.48 -19.14
N THR A 408 -7.96 -16.77 -20.11
CA THR A 408 -7.77 -18.14 -20.60
C THR A 408 -7.21 -19.09 -19.54
N SER A 409 -6.40 -18.60 -18.60
CA SER A 409 -5.90 -19.41 -17.48
C SER A 409 -7.05 -19.73 -16.51
N ILE A 410 -7.84 -18.72 -16.16
CA ILE A 410 -9.02 -18.86 -15.30
C ILE A 410 -10.02 -19.85 -15.89
N LEU A 411 -10.27 -19.79 -17.20
CA LEU A 411 -11.17 -20.72 -17.87
C LEU A 411 -10.68 -22.16 -17.84
N ARG A 412 -9.38 -22.41 -18.01
CA ARG A 412 -8.81 -23.76 -17.84
C ARG A 412 -9.02 -24.25 -16.41
N GLN A 413 -8.71 -23.42 -15.42
CA GLN A 413 -8.94 -23.76 -14.00
C GLN A 413 -10.42 -24.01 -13.69
N LEU A 414 -11.34 -23.26 -14.29
CA LEU A 414 -12.78 -23.47 -14.16
C LEU A 414 -13.19 -24.86 -14.64
N LEU A 415 -12.69 -25.28 -15.80
CA LEU A 415 -12.99 -26.60 -16.36
C LEU A 415 -12.46 -27.76 -15.50
N ASP A 416 -11.29 -27.58 -14.88
CA ASP A 416 -10.66 -28.60 -14.03
C ASP A 416 -11.21 -28.60 -12.59
N SER A 417 -11.86 -27.52 -12.17
CA SER A 417 -12.33 -27.34 -10.80
C SER A 417 -13.57 -28.16 -10.44
N LYS A 418 -13.62 -28.59 -9.17
CA LYS A 418 -14.76 -29.29 -8.57
C LYS A 418 -15.26 -28.53 -7.33
N GLY A 419 -16.51 -28.80 -6.94
CA GLY A 419 -17.11 -28.24 -5.72
C GLY A 419 -17.23 -26.70 -5.71
N PRO A 420 -17.05 -26.04 -4.55
CA PRO A 420 -17.26 -24.59 -4.40
C PRO A 420 -16.25 -23.77 -5.21
N ARG A 421 -15.03 -24.28 -5.41
CA ARG A 421 -14.00 -23.63 -6.25
C ARG A 421 -14.53 -23.29 -7.64
N GLY A 422 -15.28 -24.22 -8.25
CA GLY A 422 -15.84 -24.02 -9.57
C GLY A 422 -16.99 -23.01 -9.62
N ASP A 423 -17.78 -22.88 -8.56
CA ASP A 423 -18.83 -21.83 -8.49
C ASP A 423 -18.19 -20.44 -8.35
N TRP A 424 -17.15 -20.31 -7.52
CA TRP A 424 -16.41 -19.05 -7.37
C TRP A 424 -15.75 -18.61 -8.68
N LEU A 425 -15.03 -19.53 -9.35
CA LEU A 425 -14.39 -19.28 -10.64
C LEU A 425 -15.42 -18.91 -11.72
N LEU A 426 -16.57 -19.58 -11.74
CA LEU A 426 -17.65 -19.30 -12.69
C LEU A 426 -18.17 -17.87 -12.53
N ARG A 427 -18.47 -17.44 -11.30
CA ARG A 427 -18.97 -16.08 -11.02
C ARG A 427 -17.93 -15.02 -11.35
N ILE A 428 -16.67 -15.24 -10.97
CA ILE A 428 -15.57 -14.33 -11.31
C ILE A 428 -15.42 -14.22 -12.84
N THR A 429 -15.45 -15.34 -13.56
CA THR A 429 -15.42 -15.36 -15.03
C THR A 429 -16.57 -14.56 -15.63
N ALA A 430 -17.79 -14.73 -15.10
CA ALA A 430 -18.95 -13.97 -15.52
C ALA A 430 -18.77 -12.46 -15.31
N TYR A 431 -18.19 -12.04 -14.17
CA TYR A 431 -17.95 -10.63 -13.87
C TYR A 431 -16.85 -10.01 -14.72
N ILE A 432 -15.79 -10.76 -15.08
CA ILE A 432 -14.77 -10.32 -16.04
C ILE A 432 -15.40 -10.11 -17.42
N GLY A 433 -16.26 -11.03 -17.87
CA GLY A 433 -17.00 -10.88 -19.12
C GLY A 433 -17.90 -9.63 -19.11
N LEU A 434 -18.74 -9.49 -18.08
CA LEU A 434 -19.67 -8.37 -17.93
C LEU A 434 -19.00 -7.00 -17.77
N SER A 435 -17.78 -6.95 -17.22
CA SER A 435 -17.01 -5.71 -17.12
C SER A 435 -16.36 -5.30 -18.44
N SER A 436 -15.96 -6.28 -19.25
CA SER A 436 -15.15 -6.08 -20.47
C SER A 436 -15.99 -6.01 -21.75
N GLY A 437 -17.24 -6.50 -21.71
CA GLY A 437 -18.20 -6.39 -22.80
C GLY A 437 -18.52 -7.73 -23.49
N GLU A 438 -19.31 -7.62 -24.56
CA GLU A 438 -19.91 -8.76 -25.27
C GLU A 438 -18.88 -9.60 -26.04
N ASP A 439 -17.86 -8.98 -26.65
CA ASP A 439 -16.86 -9.68 -27.43
C ASP A 439 -16.03 -10.65 -26.59
N LEU A 440 -15.49 -10.20 -25.46
CA LEU A 440 -14.73 -11.05 -24.57
C LEU A 440 -15.62 -12.14 -23.96
N THR A 441 -16.84 -11.79 -23.53
CA THR A 441 -17.78 -12.75 -22.94
C THR A 441 -18.09 -13.89 -23.92
N SER A 442 -18.35 -13.55 -25.18
CA SER A 442 -18.61 -14.54 -26.22
C SER A 442 -17.37 -15.40 -26.51
N ASP A 443 -16.16 -14.84 -26.51
CA ASP A 443 -14.92 -15.62 -26.65
C ASP A 443 -14.70 -16.60 -25.49
N MET A 444 -14.97 -16.18 -24.26
CA MET A 444 -14.90 -17.05 -23.08
C MET A 444 -15.90 -18.20 -23.17
N MET A 445 -17.14 -17.92 -23.59
CA MET A 445 -18.18 -18.91 -23.80
C MET A 445 -17.82 -19.91 -24.91
N VAL A 446 -17.28 -19.43 -26.03
CA VAL A 446 -16.75 -20.27 -27.12
C VAL A 446 -15.62 -21.16 -26.61
N PHE A 447 -14.73 -20.63 -25.77
CA PHE A 447 -13.63 -21.41 -25.18
C PHE A 447 -14.15 -22.56 -24.33
N ILE A 448 -15.15 -22.35 -23.47
CA ILE A 448 -15.76 -23.42 -22.66
C ILE A 448 -16.37 -24.48 -23.56
N LEU A 449 -17.17 -24.09 -24.57
CA LEU A 449 -17.78 -25.03 -25.53
C LEU A 449 -16.74 -25.88 -26.26
N CYS A 450 -15.65 -25.26 -26.70
CA CYS A 450 -14.59 -25.95 -27.44
C CYS A 450 -13.77 -26.88 -26.53
N ASN A 451 -13.59 -26.54 -25.25
CA ASN A 451 -12.67 -27.24 -24.35
C ASN A 451 -13.34 -28.19 -23.36
N ALA A 452 -14.67 -28.17 -23.23
CA ALA A 452 -15.39 -29.11 -22.39
C ALA A 452 -15.24 -30.56 -22.88
N THR A 453 -14.87 -31.46 -21.97
CA THR A 453 -14.73 -32.91 -22.19
C THR A 453 -15.76 -33.72 -21.38
N SER A 454 -16.52 -33.08 -20.49
CA SER A 454 -17.53 -33.73 -19.67
C SER A 454 -18.85 -32.95 -19.64
N HIS A 455 -19.95 -33.65 -19.32
CA HIS A 455 -21.26 -33.02 -19.14
C HIS A 455 -21.22 -31.93 -18.05
N VAL A 456 -20.49 -32.14 -16.96
CA VAL A 456 -20.33 -31.16 -15.87
C VAL A 456 -19.67 -29.87 -16.36
N GLN A 457 -18.67 -29.97 -17.25
CA GLN A 457 -18.03 -28.80 -17.86
C GLN A 457 -18.96 -28.07 -18.83
N LEU A 458 -19.80 -28.79 -19.58
CA LEU A 458 -20.85 -28.17 -20.41
C LEU A 458 -21.91 -27.48 -19.55
N CYS A 459 -22.26 -28.00 -18.38
CA CYS A 459 -23.15 -27.30 -17.45
C CYS A 459 -22.58 -25.93 -17.03
N ARG A 460 -21.25 -25.76 -16.96
CA ARG A 460 -20.63 -24.45 -16.69
C ARG A 460 -20.92 -23.43 -17.78
N PHE A 461 -21.04 -23.85 -19.05
CA PHE A 461 -21.45 -22.97 -20.13
C PHE A 461 -22.86 -22.42 -19.91
N VAL A 462 -23.81 -23.30 -19.60
CA VAL A 462 -25.22 -22.92 -19.37
C VAL A 462 -25.35 -22.01 -18.14
N GLN A 463 -24.61 -22.32 -17.08
CA GLN A 463 -24.59 -21.47 -15.88
C GLN A 463 -23.97 -20.10 -16.18
N LEU A 464 -22.87 -20.03 -16.94
CA LEU A 464 -22.25 -18.77 -17.34
C LEU A 464 -23.23 -17.94 -18.16
N GLN A 465 -23.87 -18.54 -19.16
CA GLN A 465 -24.91 -17.93 -19.99
C GLN A 465 -25.99 -17.27 -19.13
N SER A 466 -26.56 -18.01 -18.16
CA SER A 466 -27.65 -17.49 -17.32
C SER A 466 -27.26 -16.25 -16.51
N ILE A 467 -25.98 -16.12 -16.12
CA ILE A 467 -25.50 -14.97 -15.35
C ILE A 467 -25.30 -13.75 -16.27
N VAL A 468 -24.73 -13.97 -17.45
CA VAL A 468 -24.37 -12.87 -18.36
C VAL A 468 -25.56 -12.31 -19.13
N GLU A 469 -26.56 -13.14 -19.46
CA GLU A 469 -27.77 -12.75 -20.19
C GLU A 469 -28.59 -11.67 -19.48
N VAL A 470 -28.45 -11.55 -18.15
CA VAL A 470 -29.11 -10.49 -17.36
C VAL A 470 -28.74 -9.08 -17.85
N LYS A 471 -27.51 -8.91 -18.38
CA LYS A 471 -27.00 -7.62 -18.87
C LYS A 471 -26.66 -7.63 -20.36
N LEU A 472 -26.30 -8.80 -20.91
CA LEU A 472 -25.92 -9.01 -22.31
C LEU A 472 -26.91 -9.99 -22.97
N GLY A 473 -28.10 -9.48 -23.34
CA GLY A 473 -29.19 -10.30 -23.86
C GLY A 473 -28.89 -11.03 -25.18
N ASP A 474 -27.95 -10.52 -25.98
CA ASP A 474 -27.64 -11.05 -27.32
C ASP A 474 -26.35 -11.91 -27.37
N VAL A 475 -25.77 -12.24 -26.21
CA VAL A 475 -24.47 -12.93 -26.17
C VAL A 475 -24.53 -14.34 -26.78
N LEU A 476 -25.65 -15.05 -26.63
CA LEU A 476 -25.81 -16.41 -27.16
C LEU A 476 -25.83 -16.42 -28.70
N PRO A 477 -26.62 -15.57 -29.39
CA PRO A 477 -26.50 -15.37 -30.83
C PRO A 477 -25.06 -15.11 -31.30
N VAL A 478 -24.31 -14.24 -30.60
CA VAL A 478 -22.92 -13.93 -30.96
C VAL A 478 -22.00 -15.14 -30.75
N VAL A 479 -22.18 -15.91 -29.68
CA VAL A 479 -21.44 -17.16 -29.45
C VAL A 479 -21.72 -18.16 -30.55
N VAL A 480 -22.99 -18.37 -30.89
CA VAL A 480 -23.40 -19.27 -31.98
C VAL A 480 -22.77 -18.81 -33.28
N GLN A 481 -22.84 -17.51 -33.60
CA GLN A 481 -22.21 -16.93 -34.77
C GLN A 481 -20.71 -17.25 -34.83
N LYS A 482 -19.96 -16.97 -33.76
CA LYS A 482 -18.52 -17.24 -33.66
C LYS A 482 -18.17 -18.73 -33.81
N VAL A 483 -19.04 -19.63 -33.34
CA VAL A 483 -18.88 -21.08 -33.57
C VAL A 483 -19.19 -21.43 -35.02
N THR A 484 -20.28 -20.90 -35.58
CA THR A 484 -20.71 -21.17 -36.96
C THR A 484 -19.79 -20.56 -38.01
N ASP A 485 -19.07 -19.48 -37.72
CA ASP A 485 -18.07 -18.88 -38.61
C ASP A 485 -16.87 -19.82 -38.85
N LYS A 486 -16.69 -20.84 -38.00
CA LYS A 486 -15.74 -21.93 -38.25
C LYS A 486 -16.22 -22.90 -39.34
N LEU A 487 -17.49 -22.83 -39.74
CA LEU A 487 -18.19 -23.72 -40.67
C LEU A 487 -18.67 -22.96 -41.91
N ARG A 488 -18.93 -23.67 -43.01
CA ARG A 488 -19.54 -23.08 -44.21
C ARG A 488 -21.06 -22.93 -44.00
N SER A 489 -21.69 -21.94 -44.63
CA SER A 489 -23.15 -21.69 -44.49
C SER A 489 -24.01 -22.91 -44.82
N TYR A 490 -23.59 -23.73 -45.79
CA TYR A 490 -24.28 -24.99 -46.13
C TYR A 490 -24.15 -26.06 -45.04
N GLU A 491 -23.02 -26.12 -44.34
CA GLU A 491 -22.80 -27.06 -43.25
C GLU A 491 -23.63 -26.67 -42.02
N VAL A 492 -23.72 -25.36 -41.73
CA VAL A 492 -24.62 -24.84 -40.69
C VAL A 492 -26.08 -25.18 -41.00
N TYR A 493 -26.51 -25.03 -42.26
CA TYR A 493 -27.86 -25.45 -42.69
C TYR A 493 -28.10 -26.95 -42.44
N LEU A 494 -27.13 -27.81 -42.76
CA LEU A 494 -27.23 -29.25 -42.51
C LEU A 494 -27.27 -29.60 -41.01
N LEU A 495 -26.52 -28.86 -40.18
CA LEU A 495 -26.58 -29.01 -38.72
C LEU A 495 -27.96 -28.63 -38.18
N LEU A 496 -28.48 -27.46 -38.55
CA LEU A 496 -29.81 -27.01 -38.13
C LEU A 496 -30.91 -27.95 -38.59
N LEU A 497 -30.81 -28.48 -39.82
CA LEU A 497 -31.75 -29.48 -40.33
C LEU A 497 -31.68 -30.79 -39.54
N SER A 498 -30.49 -31.18 -39.08
CA SER A 498 -30.30 -32.38 -38.26
C SER A 498 -30.85 -32.19 -36.84
N VAL A 499 -30.62 -31.02 -36.23
CA VAL A 499 -31.20 -30.63 -34.94
C VAL A 499 -32.74 -30.58 -35.03
N TRP A 500 -33.29 -29.98 -36.09
CA TRP A 500 -34.73 -29.95 -36.33
C TRP A 500 -35.33 -31.35 -36.45
N ARG A 501 -34.69 -32.23 -37.23
CA ARG A 501 -35.12 -33.64 -37.37
C ARG A 501 -35.09 -34.36 -36.02
N TYR A 502 -34.04 -34.16 -35.23
CA TYR A 502 -33.94 -34.71 -33.88
C TYR A 502 -35.06 -34.18 -32.98
N MET A 503 -35.30 -32.87 -32.92
CA MET A 503 -36.38 -32.29 -32.12
C MET A 503 -37.78 -32.73 -32.57
N LYS A 504 -37.96 -33.01 -33.87
CA LYS A 504 -39.22 -33.54 -34.40
C LYS A 504 -39.47 -34.98 -33.97
N GLU A 505 -38.41 -35.78 -33.89
CA GLU A 505 -38.48 -37.18 -33.43
C GLU A 505 -38.53 -37.28 -31.90
N PHE A 506 -37.88 -36.34 -31.20
CA PHE A 506 -37.79 -36.27 -29.75
C PHE A 506 -38.25 -34.88 -29.26
N PRO A 507 -39.57 -34.60 -29.27
CA PRO A 507 -40.10 -33.31 -28.83
C PRO A 507 -39.75 -33.04 -27.35
N PRO A 508 -39.53 -31.76 -26.95
CA PRO A 508 -39.24 -31.40 -25.58
C PRO A 508 -40.31 -31.94 -24.61
N THR A 509 -39.89 -32.52 -23.50
CA THR A 509 -40.76 -33.13 -22.48
C THR A 509 -40.43 -32.55 -21.11
N GLU A 510 -41.43 -32.39 -20.25
CA GLU A 510 -41.25 -31.96 -18.85
C GLU A 510 -40.99 -33.16 -17.91
N ASP A 511 -41.07 -34.39 -18.41
CA ASP A 511 -40.88 -35.62 -17.64
C ASP A 511 -39.37 -35.89 -17.36
N PRO A 512 -38.91 -35.81 -16.10
CA PRO A 512 -37.50 -36.01 -15.75
C PRO A 512 -36.95 -37.40 -16.11
N ASP A 513 -37.78 -38.44 -16.04
CA ASP A 513 -37.35 -39.81 -16.31
C ASP A 513 -37.15 -40.04 -17.82
N GLU A 514 -37.95 -39.35 -18.64
CA GLU A 514 -37.83 -39.37 -20.09
C GLU A 514 -36.60 -38.57 -20.58
N VAL A 515 -36.26 -37.46 -19.91
CA VAL A 515 -35.05 -36.67 -20.24
C VAL A 515 -33.77 -37.47 -19.98
N ASN A 516 -33.72 -38.22 -18.86
CA ASN A 516 -32.53 -38.98 -18.47
C ASN A 516 -32.29 -40.26 -19.31
N THR A 517 -33.31 -40.76 -20.00
CA THR A 517 -33.25 -42.02 -20.77
C THR A 517 -33.04 -41.82 -22.27
N ARG A 518 -33.22 -40.58 -22.78
CA ARG A 518 -33.04 -40.25 -24.20
C ARG A 518 -31.56 -40.22 -24.59
N ALA A 519 -31.09 -41.27 -25.26
CA ALA A 519 -29.80 -41.28 -25.94
C ALA A 519 -29.93 -40.73 -27.37
N CYS A 520 -28.99 -39.89 -27.82
CA CYS A 520 -28.97 -39.42 -29.20
C CYS A 520 -28.50 -40.57 -30.13
N GLU A 521 -29.38 -41.03 -31.02
CA GLU A 521 -29.04 -42.09 -31.98
C GLU A 521 -27.96 -41.63 -32.97
N LEU A 522 -27.04 -42.54 -33.33
CA LEU A 522 -25.90 -42.30 -34.23
C LEU A 522 -26.28 -41.65 -35.55
N ARG A 523 -27.47 -41.93 -36.09
CA ARG A 523 -27.98 -41.34 -37.35
C ARG A 523 -28.07 -39.81 -37.32
N HIS A 524 -28.33 -39.22 -36.15
CA HIS A 524 -28.37 -37.75 -36.01
C HIS A 524 -26.97 -37.16 -35.85
N LEU A 525 -25.98 -37.99 -35.52
CA LEU A 525 -24.58 -37.63 -35.38
C LEU A 525 -23.78 -37.82 -36.67
N GLU A 526 -24.29 -38.55 -37.67
CA GLU A 526 -23.61 -38.76 -38.96
C GLU A 526 -23.38 -37.47 -39.75
N THR A 527 -24.39 -36.58 -39.78
CA THR A 527 -24.24 -35.25 -40.40
C THR A 527 -23.16 -34.44 -39.69
N ILE A 528 -23.14 -34.48 -38.35
CA ILE A 528 -22.13 -33.80 -37.54
C ILE A 528 -20.75 -34.39 -37.84
N ARG A 529 -20.63 -35.72 -37.91
CA ARG A 529 -19.38 -36.43 -38.23
C ARG A 529 -18.83 -36.04 -39.59
N ALA A 530 -19.69 -36.01 -40.61
CA ALA A 530 -19.30 -35.62 -41.97
C ALA A 530 -18.81 -34.17 -42.04
N ILE A 531 -19.49 -33.25 -41.35
CA ILE A 531 -19.10 -31.83 -41.28
C ILE A 531 -17.77 -31.66 -40.54
N MET A 532 -17.57 -32.38 -39.44
CA MET A 532 -16.30 -32.33 -38.70
C MET A 532 -15.13 -32.91 -39.49
N HIS A 533 -15.36 -33.97 -40.26
CA HIS A 533 -14.34 -34.55 -41.14
C HIS A 533 -14.00 -33.61 -42.31
N ASN A 534 -14.99 -32.91 -42.88
CA ASN A 534 -14.77 -31.95 -43.98
C ASN A 534 -14.03 -30.68 -43.55
N ASN A 535 -14.03 -30.37 -42.25
CA ASN A 535 -13.31 -29.25 -41.66
C ASN A 535 -12.22 -29.72 -40.70
N ILE A 536 -11.56 -30.85 -40.99
CA ILE A 536 -10.59 -31.47 -40.08
C ILE A 536 -9.37 -30.58 -39.78
N ASP A 537 -9.04 -29.68 -40.70
CA ASP A 537 -8.03 -28.64 -40.55
C ASP A 537 -8.39 -27.63 -39.44
N LYS A 538 -9.68 -27.34 -39.24
CA LYS A 538 -10.17 -26.38 -38.22
C LYS A 538 -10.76 -27.06 -36.99
N MET A 539 -11.30 -28.26 -37.15
CA MET A 539 -12.09 -28.98 -36.15
C MET A 539 -11.56 -30.38 -35.84
N GLY A 540 -10.43 -30.78 -36.42
CA GLY A 540 -9.83 -32.10 -36.17
C GLY A 540 -9.48 -32.36 -34.72
N ALA A 541 -9.08 -31.32 -33.98
CA ALA A 541 -8.86 -31.40 -32.53
C ALA A 541 -10.14 -31.77 -31.75
N PHE A 542 -11.33 -31.50 -32.29
CA PHE A 542 -12.62 -31.83 -31.69
C PHE A 542 -13.15 -33.20 -32.15
N TYR A 543 -12.74 -33.72 -33.31
CA TYR A 543 -13.28 -34.96 -33.88
C TYR A 543 -13.11 -36.16 -32.93
N GLY A 544 -11.92 -36.31 -32.33
CA GLY A 544 -11.65 -37.35 -31.34
C GLY A 544 -12.48 -37.21 -30.06
N ARG A 545 -12.94 -36.01 -29.72
CA ARG A 545 -13.76 -35.78 -28.51
C ARG A 545 -15.22 -36.17 -28.70
N PHE A 546 -15.79 -35.91 -29.87
CA PHE A 546 -17.19 -36.24 -30.19
C PHE A 546 -17.40 -37.71 -30.57
N PHE A 547 -16.37 -38.38 -31.11
CA PHE A 547 -16.52 -39.70 -31.71
C PHE A 547 -15.51 -40.74 -31.20
N SER A 548 -14.75 -40.45 -30.14
CA SER A 548 -14.04 -41.53 -29.43
C SER A 548 -15.06 -42.53 -28.92
N PRO A 549 -14.82 -43.85 -29.03
CA PRO A 549 -15.56 -44.79 -28.22
C PRO A 549 -15.38 -44.35 -26.77
N PHE A 550 -16.48 -44.15 -26.04
CA PHE A 550 -16.41 -44.09 -24.59
C PHE A 550 -15.67 -45.34 -24.14
N SER A 551 -14.43 -45.20 -23.69
CA SER A 551 -13.83 -46.22 -22.85
C SER A 551 -14.72 -46.27 -21.61
N SER A 552 -15.50 -47.32 -21.49
CA SER A 552 -16.17 -47.71 -20.28
C SER A 552 -15.12 -47.92 -19.18
N SER A 553 -14.72 -46.86 -18.49
CA SER A 553 -14.00 -46.88 -17.22
C SER A 553 -14.10 -45.49 -16.56
N ASP A 554 -14.67 -45.48 -15.35
CA ASP A 554 -14.74 -44.43 -14.32
C ASP A 554 -15.83 -43.35 -14.41
#